data_AF-A0A814MSL5-F1
#
_entry.id   AF-A0A814MSL5-F1
#
_cell.length_a   1.000
_cell.length_b   1.000
_cell.length_c   1.000
_cell.angle_alpha   90.00
_cell.angle_beta   90.00
_cell.angle_gamma   90.00
#
_symmetry.space_group_name_H-M   'P 1'
#
loop_
_entity.id
_entity.type
_entity.pdbx_description
1 polymer ?
#
loop_
_entity_poly.entity_id
_entity_poly.type
_entity_poly.pdbx_seq_one_letter_code
_entity_poly.pdbx_strand_id
1 'polypeptide(L)'
;MKENKKILAPDYILCSKTTENRLIPEIIKAWQSFYTDNPINSDSYCHIVNERHFERVKKLIDTTKVVYGEETDAKQNYIAPTIMTNVNIAGKVMQEEIFGPILPIITVNNEHEAIDLINTRPKPLALYVFTSNKNLANTIINSTSSGSTCINDVIFQIAAPCLPFGGVGESGLGNYHGKYSFDTFSHHRSVAYSPTWSEFLLAKRNPPYNSKKTASLESLVKVHRNWHRLPQLGFWFWAFAALLLATTMRIVIRGVKDGKWEF
;
A
#
# COMPACT_ATOMS: atom_id res chain seq x y z
N MET A 1 18.27 17.92 8.00
CA MET A 1 17.60 18.26 6.73
C MET A 1 16.10 18.11 6.95
N LYS A 2 15.45 19.23 7.21
CA LYS A 2 13.99 19.32 7.40
C LYS A 2 13.43 19.77 6.05
N GLU A 3 13.19 18.81 5.15
CA GLU A 3 12.57 19.07 3.84
C GLU A 3 11.15 18.51 3.84
N ASN A 4 10.18 19.29 3.37
CA ASN A 4 8.75 18.92 3.32
C ASN A 4 8.39 17.98 2.15
N LYS A 5 9.29 17.07 1.78
CA LYS A 5 9.04 16.06 0.74
C LYS A 5 8.79 14.71 1.36
N LYS A 6 7.54 14.47 1.81
CA LYS A 6 7.10 13.14 2.20
C LYS A 6 6.23 12.59 1.08
N ILE A 7 6.68 11.48 0.48
CA ILE A 7 5.95 10.71 -0.54
C ILE A 7 4.66 10.07 0.07
N LEU A 8 4.52 10.14 1.40
CA LEU A 8 3.36 9.67 2.17
C LEU A 8 2.55 10.81 2.78
N ALA A 9 2.84 12.07 2.45
CA ALA A 9 1.99 13.16 2.91
C ALA A 9 0.57 13.00 2.35
N PRO A 10 -0.49 13.30 3.12
CA PRO A 10 -1.82 13.45 2.57
C PRO A 10 -1.81 14.56 1.52
N ASP A 11 -2.00 14.20 0.26
CA ASP A 11 -1.94 15.13 -0.88
C ASP A 11 -3.24 15.95 -1.01
N TYR A 12 -4.40 15.33 -0.73
CA TYR A 12 -5.71 15.99 -0.71
C TYR A 12 -6.68 15.27 0.23
N ILE A 13 -7.78 15.93 0.58
CA ILE A 13 -8.84 15.37 1.41
C ILE A 13 -10.13 15.25 0.60
N LEU A 14 -10.78 14.09 0.68
CA LEU A 14 -12.17 13.88 0.24
C LEU A 14 -13.07 13.79 1.46
N CYS A 15 -14.08 14.63 1.57
CA CYS A 15 -15.03 14.56 2.69
C CYS A 15 -16.40 15.14 2.34
N SER A 16 -17.39 14.96 3.21
CA SER A 16 -18.69 15.64 3.02
C SER A 16 -18.56 17.14 3.26
N LYS A 17 -19.46 17.96 2.69
CA LYS A 17 -19.49 19.41 2.96
C LYS A 17 -19.62 19.72 4.46
N THR A 18 -20.40 18.93 5.19
CA THR A 18 -20.54 19.05 6.65
C THR A 18 -19.23 18.76 7.37
N THR A 19 -18.46 17.77 6.90
CA THR A 19 -17.15 17.45 7.46
C THR A 19 -16.14 18.56 7.14
N GLU A 20 -16.11 19.06 5.90
CA GLU A 20 -15.22 20.17 5.50
C GLU A 20 -15.36 21.36 6.45
N ASN A 21 -16.59 21.83 6.68
CA ASN A 21 -16.89 22.98 7.53
C ASN A 21 -16.41 22.79 8.98
N ARG A 22 -16.41 21.55 9.49
CA ARG A 22 -15.93 21.21 10.83
C ARG A 22 -14.41 20.99 10.88
N LEU A 23 -13.84 20.49 9.79
CA LEU A 23 -12.46 20.04 9.74
C LEU A 23 -11.48 21.20 9.59
N ILE A 24 -11.79 22.17 8.74
CA ILE A 24 -10.93 23.34 8.47
C ILE A 24 -10.50 24.06 9.77
N PRO A 25 -11.41 24.51 10.66
CA PRO A 25 -11.00 25.19 11.88
C PRO A 25 -10.15 24.32 12.82
N GLU A 26 -10.38 23.01 12.87
CA GLU A 26 -9.55 22.09 13.67
C GLU A 26 -8.16 21.88 13.06
N ILE A 27 -8.03 21.84 11.74
CA ILE A 27 -6.72 21.82 11.05
C ILE A 27 -5.94 23.09 11.37
N ILE A 28 -6.59 24.27 11.24
CA ILE A 28 -5.97 25.56 11.53
C ILE A 28 -5.47 25.60 12.98
N LYS A 29 -6.33 25.22 13.93
CA LYS A 29 -5.98 25.15 15.35
C LYS A 29 -4.82 24.19 15.61
N ALA A 30 -4.80 23.02 14.96
CA ALA A 30 -3.70 22.07 15.07
C ALA A 30 -2.39 22.66 14.54
N TRP A 31 -2.40 23.28 13.36
CA TRP A 31 -1.22 23.92 12.78
C TRP A 31 -0.69 25.08 13.63
N GLN A 32 -1.56 25.93 14.17
CA GLN A 32 -1.16 26.98 15.12
C GLN A 32 -0.52 26.38 16.38
N SER A 33 -1.02 25.25 16.87
CA SER A 33 -0.41 24.57 18.02
C SER A 33 0.98 23.98 17.72
N PHE A 34 1.23 23.61 16.46
CA PHE A 34 2.50 23.01 16.03
C PHE A 34 3.56 24.05 15.66
N TYR A 35 3.15 25.15 15.02
CA TYR A 35 4.06 26.09 14.36
C TYR A 35 3.88 27.54 14.82
N THR A 36 3.04 27.80 15.83
CA THR A 36 2.58 29.13 16.25
C THR A 36 1.75 29.84 15.18
N ASP A 37 1.33 31.07 15.45
CA ASP A 37 0.64 31.92 14.46
C ASP A 37 1.55 32.40 13.33
N ASN A 38 2.87 32.24 13.46
CA ASN A 38 3.82 32.68 12.45
C ASN A 38 4.80 31.57 12.04
N PRO A 39 4.37 30.63 11.16
CA PRO A 39 5.15 29.43 10.84
C PRO A 39 6.52 29.68 10.23
N ILE A 40 6.76 30.82 9.57
CA ILE A 40 8.08 31.14 8.98
C ILE A 40 9.18 31.28 10.05
N ASN A 41 8.82 31.65 11.28
CA ASN A 41 9.76 31.78 12.39
C ASN A 41 9.85 30.49 13.23
N SER A 42 9.12 29.44 12.86
CA SER A 42 9.10 28.20 13.62
C SER A 42 10.25 27.28 13.20
N ASP A 43 11.11 26.91 14.16
CA ASP A 43 12.17 25.92 13.94
C ASP A 43 11.65 24.55 13.49
N SER A 44 10.36 24.27 13.73
CA SER A 44 9.69 23.02 13.36
C SER A 44 9.09 23.05 11.96
N TYR A 45 9.00 24.22 11.34
CA TYR A 45 8.51 24.36 9.97
C TYR A 45 9.65 24.28 8.96
N CYS A 46 9.37 23.71 7.80
CA CYS A 46 10.38 23.45 6.77
C CYS A 46 10.16 24.36 5.56
N HIS A 47 11.24 24.73 4.89
CA HIS A 47 11.21 25.49 3.65
C HIS A 47 11.24 24.56 2.43
N ILE A 48 10.79 25.05 1.28
CA ILE A 48 10.87 24.32 0.02
C ILE A 48 12.34 24.17 -0.39
N VAL A 49 12.71 22.99 -0.86
CA VAL A 49 14.11 22.58 -1.09
C VAL A 49 14.91 23.53 -2.01
N ASN A 50 14.26 24.14 -2.99
CA ASN A 50 14.89 25.10 -3.91
C ASN A 50 13.86 25.99 -4.60
N GLU A 51 14.35 27.03 -5.27
CA GLU A 51 13.57 28.03 -6.00
C GLU A 51 12.68 27.41 -7.09
N ARG A 52 13.18 26.42 -7.84
CA ARG A 52 12.39 25.73 -8.88
C ARG A 52 11.15 25.06 -8.30
N HIS A 53 11.29 24.35 -7.19
CA HIS A 53 10.16 23.71 -6.52
C HIS A 53 9.25 24.74 -5.84
N PHE A 54 9.81 25.80 -5.27
CA PHE A 54 9.04 26.90 -4.72
C PHE A 54 8.12 27.51 -5.77
N GLU A 55 8.66 27.89 -6.93
CA GLU A 55 7.89 28.45 -8.04
C GLU A 55 6.85 27.47 -8.60
N ARG A 56 7.16 26.17 -8.65
CA ARG A 56 6.20 25.14 -9.07
C ARG A 56 5.02 25.07 -8.09
N VAL A 57 5.30 24.90 -6.80
CA VAL A 57 4.26 24.76 -5.75
C VAL A 57 3.43 26.03 -5.64
N LYS A 58 4.07 27.21 -5.68
CA LYS A 58 3.39 28.50 -5.68
C LYS A 58 2.39 28.64 -6.84
N LYS A 59 2.73 28.14 -8.04
CA LYS A 59 1.83 28.15 -9.21
C LYS A 59 0.61 27.23 -9.09
N LEU A 60 0.60 26.31 -8.12
CA LEU A 60 -0.57 25.48 -7.82
C LEU A 60 -1.61 26.21 -6.97
N ILE A 61 -1.21 27.29 -6.27
CA ILE A 61 -2.10 28.08 -5.43
C ILE A 61 -3.01 28.93 -6.30
N ASP A 62 -4.31 28.65 -6.24
CA ASP A 62 -5.37 29.50 -6.77
C ASP A 62 -5.90 30.37 -5.63
N THR A 63 -5.48 31.64 -5.62
CA THR A 63 -5.77 32.59 -4.54
C THR A 63 -7.27 32.80 -4.33
N THR A 64 -8.10 32.58 -5.35
CA THR A 64 -9.56 32.69 -5.24
C THR A 64 -10.20 31.57 -4.42
N LYS A 65 -9.44 30.51 -4.12
CA LYS A 65 -9.90 29.28 -3.45
C LYS A 65 -9.24 29.04 -2.11
N VAL A 66 -8.29 29.88 -1.74
CA VAL A 66 -7.59 29.82 -0.46
C VAL A 66 -8.56 30.25 0.64
N VAL A 67 -8.66 29.42 1.69
CA VAL A 67 -9.45 29.72 2.89
C VAL A 67 -8.59 29.95 4.13
N TYR A 68 -7.32 29.54 4.06
CA TYR A 68 -6.33 29.76 5.10
C TYR A 68 -4.94 29.63 4.50
N GLY A 69 -4.03 30.52 4.89
CA GLY A 69 -2.62 30.51 4.47
C GLY A 69 -2.45 30.87 2.99
N GLU A 70 -1.70 31.91 2.69
CA GLU A 70 -1.36 32.33 1.32
C GLU A 70 0.05 32.91 1.25
N GLU A 71 0.66 33.13 2.40
CA GLU A 71 1.90 33.84 2.55
C GLU A 71 3.03 33.05 1.91
N THR A 72 3.82 33.75 1.08
CA THR A 72 5.01 33.18 0.46
C THR A 72 6.17 34.15 0.61
N ASP A 73 7.38 33.62 0.81
CA ASP A 73 8.62 34.39 0.75
C ASP A 73 9.62 33.65 -0.15
N ALA A 74 9.82 34.19 -1.35
CA ALA A 74 10.73 33.63 -2.34
C ALA A 74 12.18 33.63 -1.87
N LYS A 75 12.61 34.60 -1.04
CA LYS A 75 13.99 34.65 -0.55
C LYS A 75 14.32 33.48 0.37
N GLN A 76 13.30 33.00 1.08
CA GLN A 76 13.41 31.89 2.02
C GLN A 76 12.85 30.59 1.47
N ASN A 77 12.38 30.54 0.21
CA ASN A 77 11.61 29.42 -0.34
C ASN A 77 10.46 28.99 0.58
N TYR A 78 9.82 29.95 1.25
CA TYR A 78 8.78 29.72 2.23
C TYR A 78 7.40 29.79 1.58
N ILE A 79 6.55 28.80 1.86
CA ILE A 79 5.13 28.81 1.56
C ILE A 79 4.44 28.43 2.86
N ALA A 80 3.45 29.21 3.30
CA ALA A 80 2.69 28.92 4.51
C ALA A 80 1.87 27.62 4.37
N PRO A 81 1.46 26.98 5.48
CA PRO A 81 0.41 25.96 5.45
C PRO A 81 -0.87 26.52 4.82
N THR A 82 -1.20 26.05 3.62
CA THR A 82 -2.31 26.58 2.81
C THR A 82 -3.44 25.55 2.71
N ILE A 83 -4.67 25.97 2.98
CA ILE A 83 -5.88 25.18 2.73
C ILE A 83 -6.62 25.79 1.53
N MET A 84 -6.94 24.95 0.55
CA MET A 84 -7.75 25.33 -0.60
C MET A 84 -9.05 24.53 -0.61
N THR A 85 -10.17 25.21 -0.86
CA THR A 85 -11.51 24.58 -0.98
C THR A 85 -12.09 24.85 -2.36
N ASN A 86 -13.22 24.21 -2.70
CA ASN A 86 -13.86 24.38 -4.02
C ASN A 86 -12.87 24.13 -5.20
N VAL A 87 -11.93 23.22 -4.98
CA VAL A 87 -10.89 22.87 -5.95
C VAL A 87 -11.52 22.04 -7.06
N ASN A 88 -11.21 22.39 -8.31
CA ASN A 88 -11.65 21.59 -9.45
C ASN A 88 -10.70 20.41 -9.61
N ILE A 89 -11.23 19.20 -9.76
CA ILE A 89 -10.46 17.97 -9.98
C ILE A 89 -9.60 18.09 -11.27
N ALA A 90 -10.06 18.80 -12.29
CA ALA A 90 -9.30 19.09 -13.50
C ALA A 90 -8.31 20.27 -13.34
N GLY A 91 -8.31 20.94 -12.18
CA GLY A 91 -7.44 22.06 -11.87
C GLY A 91 -6.00 21.62 -11.62
N LYS A 92 -5.03 22.52 -11.84
CA LYS A 92 -3.59 22.23 -11.81
C LYS A 92 -3.12 21.53 -10.53
N VAL A 93 -3.60 21.97 -9.37
CA VAL A 93 -3.25 21.39 -8.05
C VAL A 93 -3.64 19.91 -7.92
N MET A 94 -4.59 19.44 -8.73
CA MET A 94 -5.04 18.05 -8.75
C MET A 94 -4.48 17.25 -9.93
N GLN A 95 -3.60 17.81 -10.78
CA GLN A 95 -3.04 17.10 -11.94
C GLN A 95 -1.63 16.56 -11.70
N GLU A 96 -0.95 17.02 -10.66
CA GLU A 96 0.38 16.56 -10.26
C GLU A 96 0.47 16.44 -8.73
N GLU A 97 1.46 15.69 -8.25
CA GLU A 97 1.73 15.56 -6.82
C GLU A 97 2.21 16.89 -6.23
N ILE A 98 1.60 17.32 -5.13
CA ILE A 98 1.79 18.66 -4.60
C ILE A 98 3.19 18.85 -4.04
N PHE A 99 3.72 17.89 -3.29
CA PHE A 99 5.05 17.96 -2.64
C PHE A 99 5.33 19.33 -1.99
N GLY A 100 4.34 19.86 -1.27
CA GLY A 100 4.37 21.19 -0.69
C GLY A 100 3.25 21.35 0.34
N PRO A 101 3.26 22.47 1.09
CA PRO A 101 2.35 22.67 2.20
C PRO A 101 0.96 23.18 1.75
N ILE A 102 0.43 22.64 0.66
CA ILE A 102 -0.91 22.96 0.15
C ILE A 102 -1.80 21.75 0.38
N LEU A 103 -2.96 21.96 1.00
CA LEU A 103 -3.94 20.92 1.31
C LEU A 103 -5.29 21.24 0.66
N PRO A 104 -5.54 20.73 -0.56
CA PRO A 104 -6.85 20.77 -1.19
C PRO A 104 -7.86 19.92 -0.42
N ILE A 105 -9.04 20.49 -0.16
CA ILE A 105 -10.20 19.77 0.35
C ILE A 105 -11.27 19.78 -0.74
N ILE A 106 -11.74 18.59 -1.09
CA ILE A 106 -12.74 18.35 -2.12
C ILE A 106 -13.94 17.70 -1.47
N THR A 107 -15.11 18.28 -1.70
CA THR A 107 -16.36 17.75 -1.17
C THR A 107 -16.93 16.67 -2.08
N VAL A 108 -17.33 15.56 -1.47
CA VAL A 108 -18.04 14.45 -2.12
C VAL A 108 -19.38 14.23 -1.42
N ASN A 109 -20.38 13.74 -2.14
CA ASN A 109 -21.71 13.51 -1.61
C ASN A 109 -21.81 12.21 -0.79
N ASN A 110 -21.01 11.20 -1.16
CA ASN A 110 -20.99 9.90 -0.50
C ASN A 110 -19.66 9.17 -0.77
N GLU A 111 -19.51 7.98 -0.17
CA GLU A 111 -18.33 7.14 -0.30
C GLU A 111 -18.13 6.57 -1.70
N HIS A 112 -19.20 6.34 -2.47
CA HIS A 112 -19.09 5.82 -3.84
C HIS A 112 -18.42 6.85 -4.75
N GLU A 113 -18.82 8.11 -4.64
CA GLU A 113 -18.17 9.21 -5.37
C GLU A 113 -16.69 9.35 -4.99
N ALA A 114 -16.35 9.18 -3.71
CA ALA A 114 -14.95 9.18 -3.28
C ALA A 114 -14.16 8.01 -3.89
N ILE A 115 -14.72 6.81 -3.88
CA ILE A 115 -14.13 5.60 -4.46
C ILE A 115 -13.92 5.77 -5.97
N ASP A 116 -14.93 6.27 -6.68
CA ASP A 116 -14.87 6.51 -8.12
C ASP A 116 -13.78 7.53 -8.45
N LEU A 117 -13.71 8.64 -7.71
CA LEU A 117 -12.68 9.65 -7.88
C LEU A 117 -11.28 9.06 -7.68
N ILE A 118 -11.07 8.28 -6.61
CA ILE A 118 -9.78 7.61 -6.35
C ILE A 118 -9.43 6.67 -7.51
N ASN A 119 -10.38 5.87 -7.98
CA ASN A 119 -10.15 4.87 -9.03
C ASN A 119 -9.94 5.47 -10.43
N THR A 120 -10.38 6.71 -10.68
CA THR A 120 -10.10 7.43 -11.95
C THR A 120 -8.67 7.92 -12.06
N ARG A 121 -7.88 7.85 -10.98
CA ARG A 121 -6.52 8.38 -10.88
C ARG A 121 -5.49 7.24 -10.78
N PRO A 122 -4.21 7.52 -11.07
CA PRO A 122 -3.14 6.57 -10.83
C PRO A 122 -3.13 6.05 -9.40
N LYS A 123 -2.74 4.79 -9.21
CA LYS A 123 -2.80 4.14 -7.90
C LYS A 123 -1.80 4.80 -6.94
N PRO A 124 -2.27 5.36 -5.79
CA PRO A 124 -1.39 6.10 -4.89
C PRO A 124 -0.52 5.16 -4.05
N LEU A 125 0.60 5.69 -3.55
CA LEU A 125 1.46 4.96 -2.62
C LEU A 125 0.77 4.72 -1.27
N ALA A 126 -0.03 5.67 -0.81
CA ALA A 126 -0.81 5.54 0.41
C ALA A 126 -2.24 6.05 0.24
N LEU A 127 -3.17 5.36 0.89
CA LEU A 127 -4.55 5.78 1.10
C LEU A 127 -4.82 5.92 2.59
N TYR A 128 -5.51 7.00 2.99
CA TYR A 128 -5.84 7.28 4.39
C TYR A 128 -7.35 7.35 4.56
N VAL A 129 -7.89 6.63 5.55
CA VAL A 129 -9.33 6.57 5.80
C VAL A 129 -9.61 6.94 7.26
N PHE A 130 -10.30 8.06 7.48
CA PHE A 130 -10.73 8.48 8.82
C PHE A 130 -12.20 8.16 9.02
N THR A 131 -12.50 7.14 9.84
CA THR A 131 -13.88 6.74 10.17
C THR A 131 -13.95 5.86 11.42
N SER A 132 -15.05 5.96 12.16
CA SER A 132 -15.44 5.00 13.20
C SER A 132 -16.28 3.84 12.64
N ASN A 133 -16.78 3.95 11.40
CA ASN A 133 -17.57 2.92 10.75
C ASN A 133 -16.68 1.90 10.05
N LYS A 134 -16.55 0.70 10.64
CA LYS A 134 -15.74 -0.40 10.10
C LYS A 134 -16.22 -0.87 8.72
N ASN A 135 -17.51 -0.84 8.45
CA ASN A 135 -18.04 -1.25 7.15
C ASN A 135 -17.61 -0.27 6.07
N LEU A 136 -17.66 1.04 6.36
CA LEU A 136 -17.18 2.07 5.44
C LEU A 136 -15.68 1.89 5.13
N ALA A 137 -14.86 1.69 6.16
CA ALA A 137 -13.43 1.44 5.97
C ALA A 137 -13.18 0.22 5.07
N ASN A 138 -13.87 -0.89 5.34
CA ASN A 138 -13.75 -2.10 4.53
C ASN A 138 -14.23 -1.90 3.10
N THR A 139 -15.33 -1.17 2.89
CA THR A 139 -15.84 -0.85 1.54
C THR A 139 -14.80 -0.07 0.74
N ILE A 140 -14.19 0.97 1.32
CA ILE A 140 -13.17 1.77 0.66
C ILE A 140 -11.93 0.91 0.34
N ILE A 141 -11.43 0.13 1.31
CA ILE A 141 -10.25 -0.73 1.13
C ILE A 141 -10.49 -1.77 0.03
N ASN A 142 -11.65 -2.42 0.02
CA ASN A 142 -11.95 -3.48 -0.94
C ASN A 142 -12.30 -2.95 -2.34
N SER A 143 -12.62 -1.66 -2.46
CA SER A 143 -13.04 -1.03 -3.72
C SER A 143 -11.97 -0.13 -4.34
N THR A 144 -10.79 -0.01 -3.73
CA THR A 144 -9.68 0.81 -4.22
C THR A 144 -8.36 0.03 -4.23
N SER A 145 -7.32 0.58 -4.86
CA SER A 145 -5.99 -0.04 -4.92
C SER A 145 -4.93 1.01 -4.61
N SER A 146 -4.10 0.73 -3.61
CA SER A 146 -2.98 1.59 -3.18
C SER A 146 -1.82 0.73 -2.68
N GLY A 147 -0.62 1.32 -2.55
CA GLY A 147 0.55 0.61 -2.01
C GLY A 147 0.35 0.21 -0.54
N SER A 148 -0.20 1.14 0.25
CA SER A 148 -0.54 0.92 1.66
C SER A 148 -1.80 1.69 2.06
N THR A 149 -2.50 1.23 3.10
CA THR A 149 -3.63 1.95 3.68
C THR A 149 -3.46 2.09 5.18
N CYS A 150 -3.82 3.25 5.73
CA CYS A 150 -3.92 3.46 7.17
C CYS A 150 -5.30 4.00 7.53
N ILE A 151 -5.89 3.44 8.60
CA ILE A 151 -7.19 3.86 9.12
C ILE A 151 -6.96 4.71 10.36
N ASN A 152 -7.59 5.88 10.41
CA ASN A 152 -7.57 6.83 11.53
C ASN A 152 -6.19 7.39 11.90
N ASP A 153 -5.21 7.28 11.00
CA ASP A 153 -3.90 7.92 11.14
C ASP A 153 -3.27 8.15 9.76
N VAL A 154 -2.19 8.91 9.72
CA VAL A 154 -1.36 9.17 8.54
C VAL A 154 0.08 8.77 8.83
N ILE A 155 0.79 8.29 7.80
CA ILE A 155 2.22 7.91 7.84
C ILE A 155 2.55 6.73 8.78
N PHE A 156 1.78 6.45 9.83
CA PHE A 156 2.07 5.45 10.86
C PHE A 156 2.43 4.06 10.30
N GLN A 157 1.82 3.65 9.19
CA GLN A 157 2.08 2.34 8.59
C GLN A 157 3.55 2.10 8.20
N ILE A 158 4.33 3.15 7.92
CA ILE A 158 5.76 3.02 7.59
C ILE A 158 6.61 2.72 8.82
N ALA A 159 6.12 3.00 10.03
CA ALA A 159 6.86 2.74 11.26
C ALA A 159 6.80 1.26 11.68
N ALA A 160 5.92 0.46 11.08
CA ALA A 160 5.73 -0.95 11.43
C ALA A 160 6.62 -1.87 10.58
N PRO A 161 7.72 -2.43 11.12
CA PRO A 161 8.67 -3.26 10.35
C PRO A 161 8.09 -4.60 9.86
N CYS A 162 6.95 -5.01 10.42
CA CYS A 162 6.22 -6.20 10.00
C CYS A 162 5.29 -5.97 8.79
N LEU A 163 5.08 -4.71 8.38
CA LEU A 163 4.29 -4.38 7.19
C LEU A 163 5.21 -4.18 5.98
N PRO A 164 4.91 -4.80 4.83
CA PRO A 164 5.63 -4.50 3.60
C PRO A 164 5.33 -3.06 3.19
N PHE A 165 6.37 -2.32 2.83
CA PHE A 165 6.24 -0.97 2.29
C PHE A 165 6.65 -0.97 0.82
N GLY A 166 5.73 -0.57 -0.05
CA GLY A 166 5.91 -0.60 -1.49
C GLY A 166 4.71 0.00 -2.23
N GLY A 167 4.91 0.28 -3.52
CA GLY A 167 3.88 0.82 -4.41
C GLY A 167 3.14 -0.26 -5.19
N VAL A 168 2.15 0.18 -5.96
CA VAL A 168 1.45 -0.62 -6.96
C VAL A 168 1.11 0.25 -8.17
N GLY A 169 1.34 -0.27 -9.37
CA GLY A 169 1.11 0.49 -10.60
C GLY A 169 2.08 1.68 -10.70
N GLU A 170 1.55 2.88 -10.89
CA GLU A 170 2.32 4.11 -11.07
C GLU A 170 3.07 4.55 -9.81
N SER A 171 2.64 4.12 -8.62
CA SER A 171 3.35 4.39 -7.36
C SER A 171 4.57 3.50 -7.12
N GLY A 172 4.79 2.47 -7.95
CA GLY A 172 5.98 1.63 -7.91
C GLY A 172 5.70 0.12 -7.97
N LEU A 173 6.78 -0.67 -7.92
CA LEU A 173 6.77 -2.13 -7.94
C LEU A 173 7.65 -2.69 -6.82
N GLY A 174 7.22 -3.81 -6.25
CA GLY A 174 7.93 -4.49 -5.18
C GLY A 174 7.67 -3.88 -3.82
N ASN A 175 8.30 -4.44 -2.80
CA ASN A 175 8.20 -3.94 -1.44
C ASN A 175 9.49 -4.25 -0.68
N TYR A 176 9.70 -3.51 0.40
CA TYR A 176 10.77 -3.73 1.35
C TYR A 176 10.21 -3.52 2.76
N HIS A 177 11.12 -3.40 3.74
CA HIS A 177 10.90 -3.27 5.18
C HIS A 177 10.97 -4.61 5.92
N GLY A 178 11.68 -4.64 7.05
CA GLY A 178 11.87 -5.84 7.87
C GLY A 178 12.27 -7.08 7.06
N LYS A 179 11.49 -8.16 7.19
CA LYS A 179 11.70 -9.41 6.45
C LYS A 179 11.57 -9.22 4.94
N TYR A 180 10.70 -8.34 4.47
CA TYR A 180 10.47 -8.12 3.04
C TYR A 180 11.70 -7.50 2.37
N SER A 181 12.48 -6.68 3.08
CA SER A 181 13.79 -6.25 2.56
C SER A 181 14.71 -7.44 2.31
N PHE A 182 14.80 -8.37 3.27
CA PHE A 182 15.62 -9.57 3.12
C PHE A 182 15.16 -10.41 1.93
N ASP A 183 13.86 -10.66 1.81
CA ASP A 183 13.28 -11.43 0.70
C ASP A 183 13.56 -10.75 -0.66
N THR A 184 13.37 -9.42 -0.75
CA THR A 184 13.59 -8.63 -1.97
C THR A 184 15.05 -8.61 -2.42
N PHE A 185 16.01 -8.59 -1.49
CA PHE A 185 17.44 -8.61 -1.80
C PHE A 185 18.06 -10.01 -1.74
N SER A 186 17.23 -11.06 -1.68
CA SER A 186 17.66 -12.45 -1.68
C SER A 186 17.14 -13.21 -2.89
N HIS A 187 17.88 -14.22 -3.31
CA HIS A 187 17.39 -15.19 -4.29
C HIS A 187 16.76 -16.39 -3.57
N HIS A 188 15.43 -16.56 -3.72
CA HIS A 188 14.70 -17.71 -3.20
C HIS A 188 15.01 -18.99 -4.02
N ARG A 189 16.12 -19.65 -3.68
CA ARG A 189 16.52 -20.91 -4.34
C ARG A 189 15.62 -22.07 -3.93
N SER A 190 14.79 -22.56 -4.86
CA SER A 190 14.05 -23.80 -4.68
C SER A 190 14.96 -25.03 -4.73
N VAL A 191 14.85 -25.91 -3.74
CA VAL A 191 15.55 -27.21 -3.70
C VAL A 191 14.52 -28.30 -3.47
N ALA A 192 14.40 -29.23 -4.42
CA ALA A 192 13.53 -30.39 -4.30
C ALA A 192 14.36 -31.64 -4.04
N TYR A 193 14.02 -32.37 -2.96
CA TYR A 193 14.60 -33.67 -2.66
C TYR A 193 13.58 -34.76 -3.00
N SER A 194 13.96 -35.67 -3.89
CA SER A 194 13.17 -36.85 -4.22
C SER A 194 13.91 -38.06 -3.66
N PRO A 195 13.36 -38.76 -2.64
CA PRO A 195 14.00 -39.96 -2.14
C PRO A 195 13.94 -41.06 -3.19
N THR A 196 14.99 -41.89 -3.28
CA THR A 196 15.14 -42.90 -4.33
C THR A 196 13.95 -43.87 -4.42
N TRP A 197 13.36 -44.24 -3.28
CA TRP A 197 12.17 -45.10 -3.25
C TRP A 197 10.93 -44.47 -3.89
N SER A 198 10.85 -43.13 -3.98
CA SER A 198 9.71 -42.45 -4.61
C SER A 198 9.62 -42.71 -6.11
N GLU A 199 10.72 -43.17 -6.74
CA GLU A 199 10.72 -43.61 -8.13
C GLU A 199 9.75 -44.77 -8.36
N PHE A 200 9.59 -45.67 -7.38
CA PHE A 200 8.61 -46.76 -7.47
C PHE A 200 7.18 -46.23 -7.56
N LEU A 201 6.83 -45.24 -6.73
CA LEU A 201 5.51 -44.61 -6.75
C LEU A 201 5.26 -43.80 -8.01
N LEU A 202 6.33 -43.15 -8.51
CA LEU A 202 6.28 -42.30 -9.69
C LEU A 202 6.51 -43.07 -11.00
N ALA A 203 6.75 -44.38 -10.97
CA ALA A 203 7.11 -45.20 -12.13
C ALA A 203 6.12 -45.10 -13.29
N LYS A 204 4.85 -44.77 -13.01
CA LYS A 204 3.82 -44.52 -14.04
C LYS A 204 4.14 -43.33 -14.96
N ARG A 205 5.00 -42.38 -14.53
CA ARG A 205 5.49 -41.26 -15.35
C ARG A 205 6.45 -41.71 -16.46
N ASN A 206 7.05 -42.89 -16.31
CA ASN A 206 8.07 -43.38 -17.23
C ASN A 206 7.45 -44.13 -18.43
N PRO A 207 8.01 -43.96 -19.64
CA PRO A 207 7.67 -44.78 -20.81
C PRO A 207 7.90 -46.29 -20.59
N PRO A 208 7.26 -47.17 -21.38
CA PRO A 208 6.25 -46.85 -22.40
C PRO A 208 4.89 -46.52 -21.75
N TYR A 209 4.16 -45.59 -22.39
CA TYR A 209 2.83 -45.16 -21.97
C TYR A 209 1.76 -46.08 -22.54
N ASN A 210 0.77 -46.43 -21.71
CA ASN A 210 -0.43 -47.16 -22.13
C ASN A 210 -1.67 -46.46 -21.58
N SER A 211 -2.84 -46.78 -22.12
CA SER A 211 -4.12 -46.14 -21.76
C SER A 211 -4.42 -46.19 -20.26
N LYS A 212 -3.97 -47.22 -19.55
CA LYS A 212 -4.12 -47.35 -18.09
C LYS A 212 -3.19 -46.41 -17.32
N LYS A 213 -1.92 -46.28 -17.73
CA LYS A 213 -0.94 -45.34 -17.14
C LYS A 213 -1.36 -43.90 -17.39
N THR A 214 -1.77 -43.56 -18.61
CA THR A 214 -2.20 -42.20 -18.97
C THR A 214 -3.48 -41.82 -18.22
N ALA A 215 -4.48 -42.69 -18.16
CA ALA A 215 -5.69 -42.44 -17.36
C ALA A 215 -5.37 -42.26 -15.86
N SER A 216 -4.44 -43.05 -15.31
CA SER A 216 -3.99 -42.92 -13.92
C SER A 216 -3.26 -41.60 -13.66
N LEU A 217 -2.42 -41.14 -14.59
CA LEU A 217 -1.71 -39.85 -14.48
C LEU A 217 -2.68 -38.67 -14.62
N GLU A 218 -3.59 -38.72 -15.58
CA GLU A 218 -4.63 -37.70 -15.75
C GLU A 218 -5.51 -37.58 -14.51
N SER A 219 -5.86 -38.71 -13.88
CA SER A 219 -6.63 -38.71 -12.63
C SER A 219 -5.86 -38.03 -11.50
N LEU A 220 -4.55 -38.26 -11.38
CA LEU A 220 -3.69 -37.62 -10.37
C LEU A 220 -3.60 -36.10 -10.59
N VAL A 221 -3.43 -35.66 -11.83
CA VAL A 221 -3.40 -34.23 -12.19
C VAL A 221 -4.77 -33.56 -11.97
N LYS A 222 -5.87 -34.24 -12.29
CA LYS A 222 -7.25 -33.74 -12.07
C LYS A 222 -7.59 -33.59 -10.59
N VAL A 223 -7.12 -34.50 -9.73
CA VAL A 223 -7.28 -34.40 -8.26
C VAL A 223 -6.56 -33.17 -7.73
N HIS A 224 -5.35 -32.89 -8.20
CA HIS A 224 -4.63 -31.66 -7.81
C HIS A 224 -5.39 -30.39 -8.22
N ARG A 225 -6.05 -30.39 -9.39
CA ARG A 225 -6.80 -29.23 -9.89
C ARG A 225 -8.10 -28.92 -9.12
N ASN A 226 -8.70 -29.92 -8.45
CA ASN A 226 -9.99 -29.79 -7.77
C ASN A 226 -9.90 -29.87 -6.23
N TRP A 227 -8.71 -29.74 -5.66
CA TRP A 227 -8.48 -29.92 -4.21
C TRP A 227 -9.39 -29.03 -3.34
N HIS A 228 -9.70 -27.82 -3.79
CA HIS A 228 -10.60 -26.89 -3.10
C HIS A 228 -12.09 -27.28 -3.12
N ARG A 229 -12.48 -28.33 -3.85
CA ARG A 229 -13.88 -28.78 -3.99
C ARG A 229 -14.15 -30.16 -3.33
N LEU A 230 -13.17 -30.71 -2.60
CA LEU A 230 -13.36 -31.99 -1.90
C LEU A 230 -14.20 -31.79 -0.63
N PRO A 231 -15.20 -32.66 -0.35
CA PRO A 231 -15.99 -32.58 0.89
C PRO A 231 -15.09 -32.70 2.12
N GLN A 232 -15.49 -32.11 3.26
CA GLN A 232 -14.64 -32.00 4.47
C GLN A 232 -14.03 -33.33 4.94
N LEU A 233 -14.71 -34.47 4.79
CA LEU A 233 -14.13 -35.79 5.10
C LEU A 233 -12.96 -36.18 4.17
N GLY A 234 -13.04 -35.82 2.89
CA GLY A 234 -11.96 -36.06 1.92
C GLY A 234 -10.75 -35.15 2.17
N PHE A 235 -10.98 -33.93 2.65
CA PHE A 235 -9.91 -33.00 3.05
C PHE A 235 -9.04 -33.61 4.17
N TRP A 236 -9.65 -34.18 5.21
CA TRP A 236 -8.90 -34.79 6.31
C TRP A 236 -8.13 -36.05 5.89
N PHE A 237 -8.71 -36.89 5.03
CA PHE A 237 -8.00 -38.05 4.47
C PHE A 237 -6.77 -37.62 3.67
N TRP A 238 -6.91 -36.65 2.77
CA TRP A 238 -5.81 -36.14 1.98
C TRP A 238 -4.81 -35.32 2.79
N ALA A 239 -5.25 -34.60 3.83
CA ALA A 239 -4.38 -33.93 4.78
C ALA A 239 -3.56 -34.93 5.60
N PHE A 240 -4.15 -36.04 6.05
CA PHE A 240 -3.44 -37.12 6.75
C PHE A 240 -2.45 -37.83 5.82
N ALA A 241 -2.86 -38.13 4.58
CA ALA A 241 -2.00 -38.73 3.57
C ALA A 241 -0.84 -37.79 3.19
N ALA A 242 -1.10 -36.49 3.06
CA ALA A 242 -0.08 -35.47 2.84
C ALA A 242 0.84 -35.29 4.05
N LEU A 243 0.33 -35.42 5.28
CA LEU A 243 1.13 -35.39 6.51
C LEU A 243 2.07 -36.61 6.59
N LEU A 244 1.57 -37.80 6.26
CA LEU A 244 2.34 -39.05 6.15
C LEU A 244 3.37 -38.99 5.01
N LEU A 245 3.02 -38.38 3.89
CA LEU A 245 3.95 -38.11 2.79
C LEU A 245 4.96 -37.01 3.15
N ALA A 246 4.61 -36.01 3.94
CA ALA A 246 5.53 -34.95 4.37
C ALA A 246 6.48 -35.42 5.48
N THR A 247 6.08 -36.39 6.31
CA THR A 247 6.97 -37.03 7.29
C THR A 247 7.94 -38.01 6.63
N THR A 248 7.56 -38.63 5.50
CA THR A 248 8.40 -39.60 4.75
C THR A 248 9.21 -38.96 3.61
N MET A 249 8.62 -38.02 2.86
CA MET A 249 9.29 -37.07 1.98
C MET A 249 9.53 -35.80 2.79
N ARG A 250 10.70 -35.66 3.41
CA ARG A 250 11.13 -34.35 3.92
C ARG A 250 11.23 -33.38 2.74
N ILE A 251 10.12 -32.71 2.40
CA ILE A 251 10.14 -31.50 1.57
C ILE A 251 10.76 -30.44 2.46
N VAL A 252 12.08 -30.38 2.45
CA VAL A 252 12.83 -29.37 3.19
C VAL A 252 12.72 -28.07 2.39
N ILE A 253 11.69 -27.28 2.66
CA ILE A 253 11.79 -25.84 2.43
C ILE A 253 12.74 -25.33 3.51
N ARG A 254 14.05 -25.38 3.23
CA ARG A 254 15.08 -24.76 4.09
C ARG A 254 15.02 -23.25 3.86
N GLY A 255 13.97 -22.63 4.39
CA GLY A 255 14.07 -21.24 4.85
C GLY A 255 14.80 -21.27 6.19
N VAL A 256 15.67 -20.29 6.43
CA VAL A 256 16.47 -20.15 7.65
C VAL A 256 15.62 -20.47 8.89
N LYS A 257 15.84 -21.65 9.47
CA LYS A 257 15.42 -21.96 10.82
C LYS A 257 16.63 -21.71 11.70
N ASP A 258 16.46 -20.81 12.66
CA ASP A 258 17.37 -20.57 13.79
C ASP A 258 18.71 -19.88 13.50
N GLY A 259 18.87 -19.26 12.32
CA GLY A 259 19.97 -18.32 12.06
C GLY A 259 21.38 -18.92 12.13
N LYS A 260 21.54 -20.23 12.12
CA LYS A 260 22.84 -20.91 12.15
C LYS A 260 23.02 -21.78 10.91
N TRP A 261 24.07 -21.49 10.16
CA TRP A 261 24.59 -22.34 9.09
C TRP A 261 25.53 -23.36 9.73
N GLU A 262 25.24 -24.66 9.60
CA GLU A 262 26.23 -25.71 9.84
C GLU A 262 26.61 -26.34 8.49
N PHE A 263 27.93 -26.42 8.25
CA PHE A 263 28.57 -26.84 7.00
C PHE A 263 28.40 -28.33 6.71
#